data_AF-A0A235HES6-F1
#
_entry.id   AF-A0A235HES6-F1
#
_cell.length_a   1.000
_cell.length_b   1.000
_cell.length_c   1.000
_cell.angle_alpha   90.00
_cell.angle_beta   90.00
_cell.angle_gamma   90.00
#
_symmetry.space_group_name_H-M   'P 1'
#
loop_
_entity.id
_entity.type
_entity.pdbx_description
1 polymer ?
#
loop_
_entity_poly.entity_id
_entity_poly.type
_entity_poly.pdbx_seq_one_letter_code
_entity_poly.pdbx_strand_id
1 'polypeptide(L)'
;MKEMWHWHAGGPLELSISADRQSVERMVLGMDLAGGQRPQGVVQAHAWQAARPLAGWVLVGCTVSPAFEFAGFEKALEGWEPG
;
A
#
# COMPACT_ATOMS: atom_id res chain seq x y z
N MET A 1 0.45 -7.80 -11.15
CA MET A 1 1.15 -8.36 -9.98
C MET A 1 0.39 -7.98 -8.72
N LYS A 2 0.09 -8.95 -7.85
CA LYS A 2 -0.53 -8.69 -6.53
C LYS A 2 0.57 -8.46 -5.49
N GLU A 3 0.37 -7.50 -4.59
CA GLU A 3 1.32 -7.18 -3.53
C GLU A 3 0.66 -7.24 -2.15
N MET A 4 1.27 -8.00 -1.25
CA MET A 4 0.88 -8.08 0.16
C MET A 4 1.81 -7.21 0.98
N TRP A 5 1.23 -6.30 1.75
CA TRP A 5 1.90 -5.43 2.70
C TRP A 5 1.78 -6.00 4.10
N HIS A 6 2.88 -6.02 4.84
CA HIS A 6 2.95 -6.50 6.22
C HIS A 6 3.56 -5.41 7.09
N TRP A 7 2.82 -4.92 8.08
CA TRP A 7 3.35 -4.01 9.08
C TRP A 7 4.29 -4.76 10.03
N HIS A 8 5.44 -4.15 10.34
CA HIS A 8 6.43 -4.73 11.26
C HIS A 8 6.71 -3.86 12.48
N ALA A 9 6.89 -2.54 12.32
CA ALA A 9 7.21 -1.64 13.42
C ALA A 9 6.97 -0.17 13.07
N GLY A 10 6.98 0.70 14.09
CA GLY A 10 6.87 2.15 13.95
C GLY A 10 5.44 2.67 14.14
N GLY A 11 5.10 3.77 13.46
CA GLY A 11 3.74 4.30 13.41
C GLY A 11 2.85 3.57 12.40
N PRO A 12 1.55 3.93 12.32
CA PRO A 12 0.65 3.39 11.31
C PRO A 12 0.99 3.94 9.92
N LEU A 13 0.74 3.14 8.88
CA LEU A 13 0.89 3.51 7.46
C LEU A 13 -0.50 3.66 6.83
N GLU A 14 -0.75 4.74 6.10
CA GLU A 14 -1.86 4.79 5.17
C GLU A 14 -1.41 4.21 3.82
N LEU A 15 -2.14 3.21 3.34
CA LEU A 15 -2.02 2.62 2.02
C LEU A 15 -3.26 3.04 1.20
N SER A 16 -3.03 3.90 0.20
CA SER A 16 -4.05 4.35 -0.75
C SER A 16 -3.99 3.47 -1.99
N ILE A 17 -5.15 2.94 -2.43
CA ILE A 17 -5.27 1.99 -3.53
C ILE A 17 -6.33 2.50 -4.50
N SER A 18 -6.00 2.55 -5.80
CA SER A 18 -6.96 2.86 -6.86
C SER A 18 -6.96 1.77 -7.91
N ALA A 19 -8.07 1.03 -7.99
CA ALA A 19 -8.23 -0.04 -8.99
C ALA A 19 -8.60 0.49 -10.38
N ASP A 20 -9.24 1.66 -10.45
CA ASP A 20 -9.87 2.22 -11.65
C ASP A 20 -9.28 3.58 -12.08
N ARG A 21 -8.31 4.12 -11.34
CA ARG A 21 -7.74 5.48 -11.53
C ARG A 21 -8.75 6.62 -11.28
N GLN A 22 -9.87 6.34 -10.62
CA GLN A 22 -10.94 7.32 -10.34
C GLN A 22 -11.32 7.37 -8.86
N SER A 23 -11.33 6.20 -8.20
CA SER A 23 -11.67 6.05 -6.79
C SER A 23 -10.46 5.60 -5.98
N VAL A 24 -10.48 5.93 -4.68
CA VAL A 24 -9.38 5.64 -3.76
C VAL A 24 -9.91 4.96 -2.52
N GLU A 25 -9.51 3.71 -2.34
CA GLU A 25 -9.65 3.00 -1.07
C GLU A 25 -8.44 3.33 -0.19
N ARG A 26 -8.68 3.61 1.09
CA ARG A 26 -7.61 3.84 2.08
C ARG A 26 -7.67 2.76 3.14
N MET A 27 -6.54 2.09 3.33
CA MET A 27 -6.32 1.12 4.40
C MET A 27 -5.26 1.66 5.36
N VAL A 28 -5.46 1.47 6.66
CA VAL A 28 -4.45 1.83 7.67
C VAL A 28 -3.76 0.56 8.17
N LEU A 29 -2.46 0.43 7.89
CA LEU A 29 -1.66 -0.65 8.40
C LEU A 29 -1.06 -0.33 9.76
N GLY A 30 -1.27 -1.23 10.73
CA GLY A 30 -0.81 -1.08 12.10
C GLY A 30 -1.47 -2.07 13.06
N MET A 31 -1.26 -1.89 14.36
CA MET A 31 -1.67 -2.85 15.41
C MET A 31 -2.91 -2.43 16.20
N ASP A 32 -3.46 -1.23 15.99
CA ASP A 32 -4.72 -0.83 16.63
C ASP A 32 -5.93 -1.46 15.92
N LEU A 33 -6.16 -2.74 16.19
CA LEU A 33 -7.24 -3.52 15.58
C LEU A 33 -8.62 -2.97 15.91
N ALA A 34 -8.79 -2.45 17.14
CA ALA A 34 -10.02 -1.85 17.63
C ALA A 34 -10.31 -0.52 16.92
N GLY A 35 -9.27 0.26 16.63
CA GLY A 35 -9.32 1.47 15.79
C GLY A 35 -9.40 1.20 14.28
N GLY A 36 -9.58 -0.06 13.86
CA GLY A 36 -9.74 -0.42 12.45
C GLY A 36 -8.45 -0.64 11.67
N GLN A 37 -7.28 -0.50 12.30
CA GLN A 37 -6.01 -0.81 11.65
C GLN A 37 -5.89 -2.31 11.40
N ARG A 38 -5.09 -2.69 10.40
CA ARG A 38 -4.80 -4.09 10.10
C ARG A 38 -3.29 -4.28 9.94
N PRO A 39 -2.69 -5.35 10.48
CA PRO A 39 -1.26 -5.57 10.32
C PRO A 39 -0.88 -5.99 8.90
N GLN A 40 -1.86 -6.31 8.05
CA GLN A 40 -1.66 -6.78 6.69
C GLN A 40 -2.68 -6.14 5.74
N GLY A 41 -2.25 -5.88 4.51
CA GLY A 41 -3.07 -5.31 3.45
C GLY A 41 -2.72 -5.85 2.08
N VAL A 42 -3.69 -5.93 1.18
CA VAL A 42 -3.52 -6.50 -0.15
C VAL A 42 -3.81 -5.46 -1.21
N VAL A 43 -2.84 -5.22 -2.09
CA VAL A 43 -3.04 -4.49 -3.33
C VAL A 43 -3.26 -5.48 -4.47
N GLN A 44 -4.43 -5.39 -5.11
CA GLN A 44 -4.76 -6.26 -6.24
C GLN A 44 -3.89 -5.95 -7.46
N ALA A 45 -3.78 -6.92 -8.36
CA ALA A 45 -3.03 -6.71 -9.60
C ALA A 45 -3.59 -5.53 -10.41
N HIS A 46 -2.68 -4.74 -10.97
CA HIS A 46 -2.97 -3.58 -11.82
C HIS A 46 -3.60 -2.37 -11.11
N ALA A 47 -3.81 -2.45 -9.80
CA ALA A 47 -4.20 -1.29 -9.01
C ALA A 47 -2.99 -0.37 -8.80
N TRP A 48 -3.24 0.93 -8.87
CA TRP A 48 -2.29 1.92 -8.40
C TRP A 48 -2.27 1.95 -6.88
N GLN A 49 -1.11 2.27 -6.32
CA GLN A 49 -0.92 2.37 -4.89
C GLN A 49 0.02 3.51 -4.52
N ALA A 50 -0.24 4.13 -3.37
CA ALA A 50 0.64 5.09 -2.73
C ALA A 50 0.61 4.84 -1.21
N ALA A 51 1.74 5.05 -0.54
CA ALA A 51 1.85 4.76 0.88
C ALA A 51 2.56 5.91 1.61
N ARG A 52 2.07 6.28 2.79
CA ARG A 52 2.70 7.30 3.65
C ARG A 52 2.59 6.94 5.14
N PRO A 53 3.61 7.20 5.96
CA PRO A 53 3.47 7.10 7.41
C PRO A 53 2.48 8.16 7.91
N LEU A 54 1.61 7.76 8.84
CA LEU A 54 0.70 8.68 9.53
C LEU A 54 1.34 9.28 10.79
N ALA A 55 2.38 8.64 11.33
CA ALA A 55 3.18 9.16 12.43
C ALA A 55 4.61 8.60 12.35
N GLY A 56 5.61 9.47 12.47
CA GLY A 56 7.01 9.07 12.54
C GLY A 56 7.48 8.24 11.35
N TRP A 57 8.20 7.15 11.63
CA TRP A 57 8.65 6.18 10.65
C TRP A 57 7.79 4.91 10.71
N VAL A 58 7.79 4.13 9.63
CA VAL A 58 7.14 2.82 9.58
C VAL A 58 8.03 1.83 8.84
N LEU A 59 8.14 0.61 9.39
CA LEU A 59 8.78 -0.53 8.74
C LEU A 59 7.70 -1.50 8.28
N VAL A 60 7.79 -1.86 7.00
CA VAL A 60 6.91 -2.85 6.38
C VAL A 60 7.72 -3.87 5.58
N GLY A 61 7.13 -5.03 5.37
CA GLY A 61 7.56 -6.01 4.39
C GLY A 61 6.54 -6.11 3.26
N CYS A 62 7.00 -6.05 2.02
CA CYS A 62 6.15 -6.28 0.85
C CYS A 62 6.50 -7.61 0.19
N THR A 63 5.49 -8.46 -0.01
CA THR A 63 5.64 -9.73 -0.74
C THR A 63 4.76 -9.69 -1.96
N VAL A 64 5.35 -10.03 -3.10
CA VAL A 64 4.70 -9.90 -4.40
C VAL A 64 4.57 -11.26 -5.08
N SER A 65 3.44 -11.44 -5.77
CA SER A 65 3.19 -12.65 -6.55
C SER A 65 2.45 -12.30 -7.86
N PRO A 66 2.92 -12.82 -9.03
CA PRO A 66 4.20 -13.49 -9.27
C PRO A 66 5.43 -12.65 -8.88
N ALA A 67 6.63 -13.24 -8.98
CA ALA A 67 7.88 -12.58 -8.59
C ALA A 67 8.04 -11.19 -9.25
N PHE A 68 8.70 -10.28 -8.54
CA PHE A 68 8.94 -8.94 -9.07
C PHE A 68 9.89 -8.96 -10.26
N GLU A 69 9.45 -8.34 -11.35
CA GLU A 69 10.26 -8.07 -12.52
C GLU A 69 10.08 -6.59 -12.90
N PHE A 70 11.19 -5.88 -13.11
CA PHE A 70 11.16 -4.48 -13.52
C PHE A 70 10.37 -4.24 -14.81
N ALA A 71 10.29 -5.23 -15.71
CA ALA A 71 9.50 -5.15 -16.93
C ALA A 71 7.99 -4.96 -16.67
N GLY A 72 7.50 -5.31 -15.48
CA GLY A 72 6.10 -5.12 -15.07
C GLY A 72 5.89 -3.94 -14.12
N PHE A 73 6.92 -3.14 -13.82
CA PHE A 73 6.83 -1.99 -12.92
C PHE A 73 6.50 -0.71 -13.70
N GLU A 74 5.41 -0.06 -13.31
CA GLU A 74 5.01 1.25 -13.82
C GLU A 74 5.06 2.26 -12.68
N LYS A 75 5.75 3.39 -12.91
CA LYS A 75 5.75 4.54 -12.01
C LYS A 75 4.91 5.64 -12.63
N ALA A 76 4.00 6.19 -11.86
CA ALA A 76 3.21 7.34 -12.30
C ALA A 76 4.12 8.55 -12.58
N LEU A 77 3.58 9.51 -13.33
CA LEU A 77 4.20 10.82 -13.51
C LEU A 77 4.31 11.54 -12.15
N GLU A 78 5.31 12.40 -12.04
CA GLU A 78 5.49 13.24 -10.85
C GLU A 78 4.27 14.14 -10.64
N GLY A 79 3.78 14.20 -9.40
CA GLY A 79 2.57 14.96 -9.04
C GLY A 79 1.24 14.23 -9.27
N TRP A 80 1.27 12.99 -9.76
CA TRP A 80 0.07 12.15 -9.83
C TRP A 80 -0.15 11.42 -8.50
N GLU A 81 -1.36 11.53 -7.97
CA GLU A 81 -1.84 10.71 -6.84
C GLU A 81 -2.94 9.77 -7.35
N PRO A 82 -3.09 8.56 -6.78
CA PRO A 82 -4.25 7.74 -7.04
C PRO A 82 -5.47 8.52 -6.54
N GLY A 83 -6.29 9.03 -7.46
CA GLY A 83 -7.48 9.86 -7.20
C GLY A 83 -7.22 11.36 -7.31
#